data_AF-A0A960MWB1-F1
#
_entry.id   AF-A0A960MWB1-F1
#
_cell.length_a   1.000
_cell.length_b   1.000
_cell.length_c   1.000
_cell.angle_alpha   90.00
_cell.angle_beta   90.00
_cell.angle_gamma   90.00
#
_symmetry.space_group_name_H-M   'P 1'
#
loop_
_entity.id
_entity.type
_entity.pdbx_description
1 polymer ?
#
loop_
_entity_poly.entity_id
_entity_poly.type
_entity_poly.pdbx_seq_one_letter_code
_entity_poly.pdbx_strand_id
1 'polypeptide(L)'
;MMKGFLLAACLLLFTPPANAKEITLIAGGRSDYVIACAETVDQARVTKAAEALQFYLSEATGVELTIVAESKVPKATPAIYLGWSEAARRSGIVVEETKDWGYHNRVVGRDIFLVGEDREAVIADGPRPRTTGVYGSFKAVTAFLESQVGVRFLMPGRLGTHIPKADRLVVDGALDEHWSPIFRYLGGRMSSYAIRAGDDLEAMAFGFANHMFGESEFLFDYGGHSYIHAVPEKEFWPGHPEYFAEADGIRSPKNNHLCISNPEVQDLMLAEMERQLDRGFQ
;
A
#
# COMPACT_ATOMS: atom_id res chain seq x y z
N MET A 1 -49.89 13.34 -47.82
CA MET A 1 -48.46 12.99 -47.69
C MET A 1 -48.15 12.85 -46.21
N MET A 2 -48.07 11.62 -45.71
CA MET A 2 -47.66 11.32 -44.33
C MET A 2 -46.49 10.34 -44.42
N LYS A 3 -45.29 10.79 -44.05
CA LYS A 3 -44.08 9.96 -44.01
C LYS A 3 -43.99 9.34 -42.62
N GLY A 4 -44.20 8.02 -42.53
CA GLY A 4 -43.90 7.25 -41.33
C GLY A 4 -42.41 6.95 -41.25
N PHE A 5 -41.76 7.33 -40.15
CA PHE A 5 -40.41 6.88 -39.80
C PHE A 5 -40.51 5.56 -39.03
N LEU A 6 -39.99 4.48 -39.60
CA LEU A 6 -39.73 3.23 -38.88
C LEU A 6 -38.43 3.40 -38.08
N LEU A 7 -38.54 3.39 -36.74
CA LEU A 7 -37.38 3.18 -35.87
C LEU A 7 -37.05 1.68 -35.85
N ALA A 8 -35.90 1.31 -36.42
CA ALA A 8 -35.32 -0.01 -36.24
C ALA A 8 -34.63 -0.06 -34.87
N ALA A 9 -35.20 -0.81 -33.92
CA ALA A 9 -34.55 -1.10 -32.65
C ALA A 9 -33.48 -2.17 -32.88
N CYS A 10 -32.20 -1.77 -32.87
CA CYS A 10 -31.08 -2.70 -32.76
C CYS A 10 -31.09 -3.31 -31.35
N LEU A 11 -31.59 -4.55 -31.21
CA LEU A 11 -31.26 -5.38 -30.07
C LEU A 11 -29.76 -5.71 -30.15
N LEU A 12 -28.96 -5.05 -29.32
CA LEU A 12 -27.62 -5.52 -28.98
C LEU A 12 -27.78 -6.84 -28.23
N LEU A 13 -27.60 -7.96 -28.95
CA LEU A 13 -27.46 -9.27 -28.35
C LEU A 13 -26.20 -9.25 -27.49
N PHE A 14 -26.39 -9.15 -26.17
CA PHE A 14 -25.33 -9.31 -25.18
C PHE A 14 -24.90 -10.78 -25.24
N THR A 15 -23.87 -11.09 -26.04
CA THR A 15 -23.19 -12.38 -25.96
C THR A 15 -22.52 -12.45 -24.59
N PRO A 16 -22.90 -13.38 -23.70
CA PRO A 16 -22.18 -13.55 -22.44
C PRO A 16 -20.71 -13.83 -22.77
N PRO A 17 -19.75 -13.24 -22.04
CA PRO A 17 -18.35 -13.55 -22.25
C PRO A 17 -18.14 -15.06 -22.15
N ALA A 18 -17.35 -15.59 -23.07
CA ALA A 18 -16.95 -17.00 -23.09
C ALA A 18 -16.45 -17.39 -21.69
N ASN A 19 -16.97 -18.51 -21.15
CA ASN A 19 -16.68 -19.08 -19.82
C ASN A 19 -15.30 -18.66 -19.30
N ALA A 20 -15.26 -17.65 -18.42
CA ALA A 20 -14.10 -17.40 -17.59
C ALA A 20 -13.84 -18.68 -16.79
N LYS A 21 -12.61 -19.17 -16.81
CA LYS A 21 -12.26 -20.40 -16.11
C LYS A 21 -12.29 -20.11 -14.61
N GLU A 22 -13.41 -20.32 -13.93
CA GLU A 22 -13.49 -20.03 -12.49
C GLU A 22 -12.65 -21.01 -11.67
N ILE A 23 -11.86 -20.48 -10.74
CA ILE A 23 -11.22 -21.24 -9.67
C ILE A 23 -12.07 -21.11 -8.41
N THR A 24 -12.53 -22.23 -7.87
CA THR A 24 -13.16 -22.22 -6.55
C THR A 24 -12.07 -22.19 -5.48
N LEU A 25 -11.99 -21.08 -4.75
CA LEU A 25 -11.02 -20.88 -3.67
C LEU A 25 -11.57 -21.38 -2.33
N ILE A 26 -12.84 -21.08 -2.05
CA ILE A 26 -13.55 -21.49 -0.82
C ILE A 26 -14.96 -21.93 -1.22
N ALA A 27 -15.42 -23.07 -0.72
CA ALA A 27 -16.80 -23.51 -0.91
C ALA A 27 -17.25 -24.46 0.20
N GLY A 28 -18.48 -24.26 0.69
CA GLY A 28 -19.09 -25.18 1.65
C GLY A 28 -18.33 -25.24 2.98
N GLY A 29 -17.87 -24.08 3.46
CA GLY A 29 -17.18 -23.96 4.75
C GLY A 29 -15.77 -24.57 4.79
N ARG A 30 -15.14 -24.81 3.63
CA ARG A 30 -13.78 -25.35 3.54
C ARG A 30 -13.02 -24.82 2.32
N SER A 31 -11.70 -24.98 2.36
CA SER A 31 -10.77 -24.67 1.26
C SER A 31 -9.71 -25.77 1.17
N ASP A 32 -9.33 -26.12 -0.06
CA ASP A 32 -8.16 -26.98 -0.30
C ASP A 32 -6.86 -26.15 -0.37
N TYR A 33 -6.94 -24.82 -0.24
CA TYR A 33 -5.82 -23.91 -0.41
C TYR A 33 -5.10 -23.64 0.89
N VAL A 34 -3.80 -23.40 0.76
CA VAL A 34 -2.97 -22.77 1.79
C VAL A 34 -2.47 -21.41 1.29
N ILE A 35 -2.14 -20.51 2.21
CA ILE A 35 -1.40 -19.29 1.91
C ILE A 35 0.09 -19.62 2.08
N ALA A 36 0.86 -19.51 1.01
CA ALA A 36 2.28 -19.86 0.96
C ALA A 36 3.14 -18.60 0.90
N CYS A 37 3.87 -18.30 1.98
CA CYS A 37 4.78 -17.16 2.05
C CYS A 37 6.12 -17.50 1.40
N ALA A 38 6.59 -16.64 0.49
CA ALA A 38 7.98 -16.67 0.03
C ALA A 38 8.95 -16.57 1.23
N GLU A 39 10.08 -17.26 1.14
CA GLU A 39 11.15 -17.19 2.13
C GLU A 39 12.18 -16.12 1.70
N THR A 40 12.11 -14.94 2.30
CA THR A 40 12.89 -13.76 1.87
C THR A 40 13.54 -13.02 3.04
N VAL A 41 14.46 -12.10 2.74
CA VAL A 41 15.07 -11.22 3.75
C VAL A 41 14.04 -10.28 4.40
N ASP A 42 12.96 -9.96 3.69
CA ASP A 42 11.85 -9.10 4.13
C ASP A 42 10.66 -9.93 4.66
N GLN A 43 10.94 -11.05 5.33
CA GLN A 43 9.93 -12.02 5.76
C GLN A 43 8.78 -11.40 6.57
N ALA A 44 9.04 -10.41 7.41
CA ALA A 44 8.02 -9.76 8.22
C ALA A 44 6.93 -9.09 7.36
N ARG A 45 7.30 -8.49 6.22
CA ARG A 45 6.37 -7.82 5.30
C ARG A 45 5.50 -8.82 4.55
N VAL A 46 6.11 -9.92 4.08
CA VAL A 46 5.39 -11.03 3.45
C VAL A 46 4.40 -11.68 4.43
N THR A 47 4.84 -11.94 5.67
CA THR A 47 3.96 -12.49 6.72
C THR A 47 2.79 -11.57 7.02
N LYS A 48 3.02 -10.25 7.08
CA LYS A 48 1.96 -9.27 7.32
C LYS A 48 0.92 -9.26 6.18
N ALA A 49 1.36 -9.42 4.93
CA ALA A 49 0.47 -9.58 3.78
C ALA A 49 -0.35 -10.89 3.87
N ALA A 50 0.26 -11.98 4.34
CA ALA A 50 -0.42 -13.26 4.56
C ALA A 50 -1.50 -13.18 5.64
N GLU A 51 -1.19 -12.54 6.76
CA GLU A 51 -2.15 -12.27 7.84
C GLU A 51 -3.32 -11.44 7.34
N ALA A 52 -3.07 -10.41 6.53
CA ALA A 52 -4.13 -9.61 5.91
C ALA A 52 -5.03 -10.46 5.02
N LEU A 53 -4.44 -11.23 4.09
CA LEU A 53 -5.20 -12.08 3.19
C LEU A 53 -6.05 -13.11 3.97
N GLN A 54 -5.46 -13.78 4.95
CA GLN A 54 -6.15 -14.76 5.80
C GLN A 54 -7.32 -14.12 6.54
N PHE A 55 -7.10 -12.95 7.16
CA PHE A 55 -8.12 -12.21 7.89
C PHE A 55 -9.31 -11.87 6.98
N TYR A 56 -9.07 -11.24 5.82
CA TYR A 56 -10.15 -10.80 4.95
C TYR A 56 -10.90 -11.98 4.29
N LEU A 57 -10.21 -13.07 3.95
CA LEU A 57 -10.86 -14.28 3.45
C LEU A 57 -11.70 -14.98 4.53
N SER A 58 -11.18 -15.07 5.75
CA SER A 58 -11.89 -15.65 6.90
C SER A 58 -13.11 -14.80 7.25
N GLU A 59 -12.99 -13.48 7.28
CA GLU A 59 -14.13 -12.59 7.48
C GLU A 59 -15.16 -12.71 6.35
N ALA A 60 -14.74 -12.84 5.09
CA ALA A 60 -15.67 -12.98 3.97
C ALA A 60 -16.44 -14.31 3.99
N THR A 61 -15.80 -15.40 4.43
CA THR A 61 -16.30 -16.76 4.16
C THR A 61 -16.50 -17.65 5.39
N GLY A 62 -15.99 -17.23 6.55
CA GLY A 62 -15.90 -18.05 7.76
C GLY A 62 -14.83 -19.14 7.72
N VAL A 63 -13.98 -19.17 6.68
CA VAL A 63 -12.93 -20.19 6.50
C VAL A 63 -11.55 -19.57 6.67
N GLU A 64 -10.81 -20.04 7.67
CA GLU A 64 -9.43 -19.64 7.92
C GLU A 64 -8.47 -20.56 7.15
N LEU A 65 -7.74 -20.01 6.18
CA LEU A 65 -6.74 -20.74 5.39
C LEU A 65 -5.44 -20.86 6.19
N THR A 66 -4.75 -21.99 6.13
CA THR A 66 -3.46 -22.15 6.82
C THR A 66 -2.36 -21.35 6.12
N ILE A 67 -1.58 -20.59 6.89
CA ILE A 67 -0.36 -19.91 6.42
C ILE A 67 0.85 -20.84 6.61
N VAL A 68 1.63 -21.03 5.56
CA VAL A 68 2.85 -21.87 5.57
C VAL A 68 3.99 -21.17 4.83
N ALA A 69 5.24 -21.55 5.13
CA ALA A 69 6.37 -21.21 4.26
C ALA A 69 6.23 -21.94 2.91
N GLU A 70 6.70 -21.35 1.82
CA GLU A 70 6.58 -21.96 0.48
C GLU A 70 7.23 -23.35 0.40
N SER A 71 8.33 -23.58 1.11
CA SER A 71 9.01 -24.88 1.19
C SER A 71 8.19 -25.95 1.93
N LYS A 72 7.14 -25.55 2.65
CA LYS A 72 6.26 -26.42 3.44
C LYS A 72 4.90 -26.64 2.81
N VAL A 73 4.67 -26.16 1.58
CA VAL A 73 3.42 -26.44 0.85
C VAL A 73 3.30 -27.96 0.64
N PRO A 74 2.19 -28.59 1.10
CA PRO A 74 2.02 -30.02 0.91
C PRO A 74 1.95 -30.40 -0.58
N LYS A 75 2.39 -31.62 -0.90
CA LYS A 75 2.40 -32.08 -2.30
C LYS A 75 0.98 -32.10 -2.88
N ALA A 76 0.84 -31.60 -4.11
CA ALA A 76 -0.43 -31.54 -4.84
C ALA A 76 -1.53 -30.69 -4.16
N THR A 77 -1.15 -29.81 -3.22
CA THR A 77 -2.04 -28.82 -2.62
C THR A 77 -1.93 -27.52 -3.41
N PRO A 78 -3.04 -26.96 -3.92
CA PRO A 78 -3.00 -25.64 -4.55
C PRO A 78 -2.72 -24.56 -3.51
N ALA A 79 -2.05 -23.48 -3.89
CA ALA A 79 -1.67 -22.44 -2.94
C ALA A 79 -1.89 -21.02 -3.48
N ILE A 80 -2.05 -20.08 -2.54
CA ILE A 80 -1.89 -18.66 -2.79
C ILE A 80 -0.47 -18.28 -2.39
N TYR A 81 0.41 -18.12 -3.36
CA TYR A 81 1.80 -17.72 -3.16
C TYR A 81 1.89 -16.20 -2.98
N LEU A 82 2.50 -15.77 -1.87
CA LEU A 82 2.69 -14.36 -1.52
C LEU A 82 4.16 -13.97 -1.59
N GLY A 83 4.40 -12.82 -2.22
CA GLY A 83 5.74 -12.29 -2.44
C GLY A 83 6.54 -13.05 -3.48
N TRP A 84 7.81 -12.72 -3.58
CA TRP A 84 8.70 -13.23 -4.62
C TRP A 84 9.22 -14.65 -4.35
N SER A 85 8.31 -15.61 -4.49
CA SER A 85 8.51 -17.05 -4.26
C SER A 85 9.24 -17.76 -5.41
N GLU A 86 9.83 -18.93 -5.13
CA GLU A 86 10.37 -19.82 -6.17
C GLU A 86 9.26 -20.35 -7.10
N ALA A 87 8.05 -20.55 -6.56
CA ALA A 87 6.90 -20.92 -7.37
C ALA A 87 6.50 -19.83 -8.37
N ALA A 88 6.54 -18.55 -7.97
CA ALA A 88 6.28 -17.42 -8.86
C ALA A 88 7.31 -17.36 -10.00
N ARG A 89 8.61 -17.51 -9.66
CA ARG A 89 9.71 -17.56 -10.65
C ARG A 89 9.51 -18.66 -11.70
N ARG A 90 9.21 -19.88 -11.26
CA ARG A 90 8.96 -21.02 -12.17
C ARG A 90 7.70 -20.84 -13.02
N SER A 91 6.78 -20.00 -12.58
CA SER A 91 5.54 -19.68 -13.30
C SER A 91 5.69 -18.52 -14.29
N GLY A 92 6.91 -18.00 -14.48
CA GLY A 92 7.22 -16.96 -15.45
C GLY A 92 6.73 -15.57 -15.06
N ILE A 93 6.48 -15.34 -13.77
CA ILE A 93 6.28 -14.00 -13.22
C ILE A 93 7.65 -13.29 -13.20
N VAL A 94 7.69 -11.99 -13.44
CA VAL A 94 8.92 -11.18 -13.49
C VAL A 94 8.84 -10.11 -12.40
N VAL A 95 9.66 -10.23 -11.35
CA VAL A 95 9.60 -9.31 -10.19
C VAL A 95 10.01 -7.88 -10.54
N GLU A 96 10.82 -7.72 -11.58
CA GLU A 96 11.25 -6.41 -12.06
C GLU A 96 10.05 -5.57 -12.56
N GLU A 97 8.94 -6.21 -12.93
CA GLU A 97 7.68 -5.56 -13.28
C GLU A 97 6.89 -5.08 -12.05
N THR A 98 7.26 -5.55 -10.85
CA THR A 98 6.64 -5.16 -9.58
C THR A 98 7.49 -4.15 -8.80
N LYS A 99 8.38 -3.43 -9.49
CA LYS A 99 9.28 -2.44 -8.88
C LYS A 99 8.52 -1.40 -8.06
N ASP A 100 9.11 -1.03 -6.94
CA ASP A 100 8.53 -0.11 -5.95
C ASP A 100 7.15 -0.63 -5.53
N TRP A 101 6.11 0.18 -5.62
CA TRP A 101 4.76 -0.23 -5.21
C TRP A 101 3.99 -1.05 -6.25
N GLY A 102 4.65 -1.50 -7.32
CA GLY A 102 4.04 -2.35 -8.33
C GLY A 102 3.65 -3.72 -7.81
N TYR A 103 2.71 -4.37 -8.50
CA TYR A 103 2.33 -5.75 -8.23
C TYR A 103 1.99 -6.51 -9.52
N HIS A 104 2.08 -7.84 -9.43
CA HIS A 104 1.61 -8.80 -10.42
C HIS A 104 0.78 -9.87 -9.72
N ASN A 105 -0.53 -9.82 -9.94
CA ASN A 105 -1.48 -10.81 -9.46
C ASN A 105 -1.83 -11.75 -10.62
N ARG A 106 -1.57 -13.05 -10.47
CA ARG A 106 -1.71 -14.00 -11.57
C ARG A 106 -2.25 -15.35 -11.11
N VAL A 107 -3.02 -15.98 -11.97
CA VAL A 107 -3.36 -17.40 -11.85
C VAL A 107 -2.58 -18.24 -12.85
N VAL A 108 -1.96 -19.33 -12.38
CA VAL A 108 -1.41 -20.38 -13.25
C VAL A 108 -1.93 -21.74 -12.79
N GLY A 109 -2.73 -22.38 -13.65
CA GLY A 109 -3.35 -23.66 -13.33
C GLY A 109 -4.42 -23.53 -12.23
N ARG A 110 -4.06 -23.92 -11.00
CA ARG A 110 -4.87 -23.69 -9.78
C ARG A 110 -4.17 -22.76 -8.80
N ASP A 111 -2.90 -22.43 -9.01
CA ASP A 111 -2.12 -21.62 -8.09
C ASP A 111 -2.37 -20.14 -8.36
N ILE A 112 -2.46 -19.37 -7.28
CA ILE A 112 -2.67 -17.93 -7.29
C ILE A 112 -1.38 -17.30 -6.79
N PHE A 113 -0.87 -16.30 -7.51
CA PHE A 113 0.35 -15.58 -7.17
C PHE A 113 0.01 -14.12 -6.93
N LEU A 114 0.28 -13.61 -5.73
CA LEU A 114 0.16 -12.20 -5.39
C LEU A 114 1.56 -11.67 -5.09
N VAL A 115 2.18 -11.08 -6.11
CA VAL A 115 3.59 -10.73 -6.10
C VAL A 115 3.76 -9.22 -6.09
N GLY A 116 4.56 -8.70 -5.18
CA GLY A 116 5.05 -7.33 -5.19
C GLY A 116 6.45 -7.27 -4.59
N GLU A 117 7.13 -6.14 -4.77
CA GLU A 117 8.44 -5.91 -4.15
C GLU A 117 8.28 -5.59 -2.66
N ASP A 118 8.84 -6.42 -1.79
CA ASP A 118 8.98 -6.10 -0.37
C ASP A 118 10.41 -5.66 -0.11
N ARG A 119 10.58 -4.52 0.56
CA ARG A 119 11.89 -3.93 0.83
C ARG A 119 11.86 -3.14 2.13
N GLU A 120 12.85 -3.34 2.98
CA GLU A 120 13.15 -2.42 4.07
C GLU A 120 13.94 -1.21 3.59
N ALA A 121 13.58 -0.03 4.09
CA ALA A 121 14.37 1.19 3.91
C ALA A 121 14.52 1.91 5.25
N VAL A 122 15.63 2.60 5.44
CA VAL A 122 15.89 3.43 6.63
C VAL A 122 16.06 4.87 6.19
N ILE A 123 15.15 5.74 6.63
CA ILE A 123 15.32 7.19 6.48
C ILE A 123 16.23 7.63 7.62
N ALA A 124 17.52 7.77 7.31
CA ALA A 124 18.55 8.16 8.27
C ALA A 124 18.52 9.66 8.60
N ASP A 125 18.05 10.49 7.68
CA ASP A 125 18.04 11.94 7.83
C ASP A 125 16.77 12.44 8.49
N GLY A 126 16.95 12.96 9.70
CA GLY A 126 15.91 13.49 10.56
C GLY A 126 16.29 13.34 12.03
N PRO A 127 15.59 14.01 12.95
CA PRO A 127 15.90 13.95 14.38
C PRO A 127 15.74 12.53 14.98
N ARG A 128 15.11 11.60 14.24
CA ARG A 128 14.98 10.18 14.58
C ARG A 128 15.05 9.36 13.29
N PRO A 129 16.03 8.44 13.14
CA PRO A 129 16.01 7.45 12.08
C PRO A 129 14.71 6.68 12.12
N ARG A 130 14.10 6.44 10.96
CA ARG A 130 12.86 5.68 10.85
C ARG A 130 13.01 4.55 9.86
N THR A 131 12.68 3.35 10.29
CA THR A 131 12.51 2.22 9.38
C THR A 131 11.17 2.40 8.66
N THR A 132 11.23 2.44 7.34
CA THR A 132 10.11 2.45 6.39
C THR A 132 10.30 1.28 5.42
N GLY A 133 9.64 1.31 4.28
CA GLY A 133 9.89 0.37 3.20
C GLY A 133 8.71 0.17 2.29
N VAL A 134 8.91 -0.68 1.29
CA VAL A 134 7.88 -1.09 0.35
C VAL A 134 7.22 -2.37 0.87
N TYR A 135 5.90 -2.37 0.90
CA TYR A 135 5.05 -3.52 1.25
C TYR A 135 4.30 -4.01 0.01
N GLY A 136 5.04 -4.36 -1.04
CA GLY A 136 4.49 -4.72 -2.35
C GLY A 136 3.58 -5.94 -2.28
N SER A 137 3.93 -6.96 -1.48
CA SER A 137 3.05 -8.12 -1.28
C SER A 137 1.73 -7.72 -0.61
N PHE A 138 1.76 -6.78 0.34
CA PHE A 138 0.53 -6.28 0.96
C PHE A 138 -0.30 -5.51 -0.07
N LYS A 139 0.33 -4.69 -0.91
CA LYS A 139 -0.38 -4.01 -2.00
C LYS A 139 -1.03 -5.01 -2.97
N ALA A 140 -0.31 -6.04 -3.38
CA ALA A 140 -0.82 -7.13 -4.22
C ALA A 140 -2.06 -7.80 -3.58
N VAL A 141 -2.00 -8.08 -2.28
CA VAL A 141 -3.13 -8.61 -1.49
C VAL A 141 -4.33 -7.67 -1.50
N THR A 142 -4.14 -6.37 -1.22
CA THR A 142 -5.28 -5.43 -1.23
C THR A 142 -5.93 -5.32 -2.61
N ALA A 143 -5.14 -5.31 -3.68
CA ALA A 143 -5.67 -5.30 -5.05
C ALA A 143 -6.48 -6.57 -5.36
N PHE A 144 -5.97 -7.74 -4.98
CA PHE A 144 -6.69 -9.01 -5.12
C PHE A 144 -8.00 -9.04 -4.33
N LEU A 145 -7.99 -8.54 -3.10
CA LEU A 145 -9.20 -8.43 -2.27
C LEU A 145 -10.24 -7.51 -2.92
N GLU A 146 -9.83 -6.41 -3.53
CA GLU A 146 -10.72 -5.49 -4.24
C GLU A 146 -11.29 -6.09 -5.53
N SER A 147 -10.43 -6.71 -6.35
CA SER A 147 -10.77 -7.17 -7.70
C SER A 147 -11.44 -8.55 -7.73
N GLN A 148 -11.00 -9.48 -6.87
CA GLN A 148 -11.46 -10.88 -6.88
C GLN A 148 -12.43 -11.21 -5.74
N VAL A 149 -12.26 -10.58 -4.57
CA VAL A 149 -13.12 -10.87 -3.39
C VAL A 149 -14.27 -9.87 -3.25
N GLY A 150 -14.09 -8.64 -3.74
CA GLY A 150 -15.09 -7.58 -3.67
C GLY A 150 -15.02 -6.73 -2.39
N VAL A 151 -13.91 -6.81 -1.65
CA VAL A 151 -13.67 -5.94 -0.47
C VAL A 151 -13.62 -4.47 -0.92
N ARG A 152 -14.09 -3.56 -0.09
CA ARG A 152 -13.98 -2.10 -0.32
C ARG A 152 -13.39 -1.41 0.90
N PHE A 153 -12.32 -0.65 0.68
CA PHE A 153 -11.61 0.11 1.72
C PHE A 153 -11.94 1.61 1.60
N LEU A 154 -13.10 2.01 2.11
CA LEU A 154 -13.66 3.36 1.91
C LEU A 154 -13.15 4.39 2.92
N MET A 155 -12.92 3.97 4.17
CA MET A 155 -12.36 4.80 5.24
C MET A 155 -11.47 3.94 6.17
N PRO A 156 -10.58 4.53 6.98
CA PRO A 156 -9.78 3.78 7.93
C PRO A 156 -10.63 2.98 8.93
N GLY A 157 -10.21 1.74 9.19
CA GLY A 157 -10.81 0.87 10.18
C GLY A 157 -12.15 0.24 9.78
N ARG A 158 -12.76 -0.45 10.75
CA ARG A 158 -13.84 -1.40 10.51
C ARG A 158 -15.09 -0.79 9.89
N LEU A 159 -15.46 0.42 10.30
CA LEU A 159 -16.64 1.12 9.78
C LEU A 159 -16.46 1.55 8.31
N GLY A 160 -15.22 1.70 7.86
CA GLY A 160 -14.90 2.06 6.49
C GLY A 160 -14.64 0.88 5.57
N THR A 161 -14.64 -0.35 6.09
CA THR A 161 -14.30 -1.54 5.31
C THR A 161 -15.54 -2.40 5.06
N HIS A 162 -15.92 -2.54 3.80
CA HIS A 162 -16.96 -3.49 3.41
C HIS A 162 -16.33 -4.82 2.99
N ILE A 163 -16.69 -5.89 3.70
CA ILE A 163 -16.28 -7.26 3.38
C ILE A 163 -17.56 -8.03 2.97
N PRO A 164 -17.69 -8.47 1.70
CA PRO A 164 -18.85 -9.25 1.29
C PRO A 164 -18.85 -10.61 1.99
N LYS A 165 -20.03 -11.09 2.38
CA LYS A 165 -20.20 -12.44 2.93
C LYS A 165 -20.52 -13.42 1.81
N ALA A 166 -19.79 -14.54 1.74
CA ALA A 166 -19.95 -15.54 0.68
C ALA A 166 -19.67 -16.96 1.17
N ASP A 167 -20.62 -17.88 0.94
CA ASP A 167 -20.45 -19.33 1.21
C ASP A 167 -19.58 -20.03 0.14
N ARG A 168 -19.44 -19.38 -1.02
CA ARG A 168 -18.61 -19.80 -2.15
C ARG A 168 -17.87 -18.59 -2.69
N LEU A 169 -16.54 -18.65 -2.65
CA LEU A 169 -15.64 -17.65 -3.22
C LEU A 169 -14.94 -18.25 -4.44
N VAL A 170 -15.12 -17.59 -5.58
CA VAL A 170 -14.47 -17.94 -6.84
C VAL A 170 -13.53 -16.82 -7.27
N VAL A 171 -12.45 -17.19 -7.94
CA VAL A 171 -11.44 -16.31 -8.51
C VAL A 171 -11.44 -16.51 -10.02
N ASP A 172 -11.18 -15.45 -10.79
CA ASP A 172 -10.98 -15.58 -12.22
C ASP A 172 -9.70 -16.40 -12.50
N GLY A 173 -9.85 -17.58 -13.07
CA GLY A 173 -8.72 -18.44 -13.42
C GLY A 173 -7.97 -18.01 -14.68
N ALA A 174 -8.37 -16.90 -15.31
CA ALA A 174 -7.61 -16.18 -16.32
C ALA A 174 -6.96 -14.89 -15.78
N LEU A 175 -6.98 -14.66 -14.46
CA LEU A 175 -6.37 -13.48 -13.84
C LEU A 175 -4.88 -13.35 -14.22
N ASP A 176 -4.54 -12.21 -14.81
CA ASP A 176 -3.18 -11.77 -15.13
C ASP A 176 -3.16 -10.24 -15.06
N GLU A 177 -3.12 -9.72 -13.83
CA GLU A 177 -3.25 -8.30 -13.51
C GLU A 177 -1.91 -7.71 -13.08
N HIS A 178 -1.48 -6.65 -13.77
CA HIS A 178 -0.27 -5.91 -13.45
C HIS A 178 -0.63 -4.46 -13.17
N TRP A 179 0.03 -3.88 -12.19
CA TRP A 179 -0.03 -2.46 -11.94
C TRP A 179 1.30 -1.94 -11.43
N SER A 180 1.68 -0.76 -11.88
CA SER A 180 2.83 -0.01 -11.35
C SER A 180 2.44 1.45 -11.22
N PRO A 181 2.92 2.15 -10.19
CA PRO A 181 2.65 3.57 -10.04
C PRO A 181 3.37 4.38 -11.13
N ILE A 182 2.69 5.41 -11.66
CA ILE A 182 3.29 6.35 -12.62
C ILE A 182 4.32 7.26 -11.93
N PHE A 183 4.10 7.56 -10.65
CA PHE A 183 4.99 8.37 -9.83
C PHE A 183 5.67 7.50 -8.78
N ARG A 184 6.99 7.67 -8.59
CA ARG A 184 7.71 6.99 -7.49
C ARG A 184 7.47 7.64 -6.13
N TYR A 185 7.26 8.94 -6.10
CA TYR A 185 6.88 9.66 -4.89
C TYR A 185 5.37 9.57 -4.68
N LEU A 186 4.96 8.57 -3.90
CA LEU A 186 3.58 8.39 -3.46
C LEU A 186 3.54 8.47 -1.95
N GLY A 187 3.09 9.61 -1.44
CA GLY A 187 2.96 9.86 -0.01
C GLY A 187 1.56 9.53 0.51
N GLY A 188 1.48 9.26 1.80
CA GLY A 188 0.21 9.14 2.50
C GLY A 188 0.40 8.47 3.85
N ARG A 189 0.11 9.18 4.93
CA ARG A 189 0.60 8.77 6.26
C ARG A 189 -0.16 7.62 6.91
N MET A 190 -1.27 7.14 6.33
CA MET A 190 -2.11 6.14 6.98
C MET A 190 -1.37 4.83 7.24
N SER A 191 -0.69 4.27 6.23
CA SER A 191 0.10 3.05 6.41
C SER A 191 1.24 3.23 7.40
N SER A 192 1.98 4.35 7.32
CA SER A 192 3.10 4.62 8.24
C SER A 192 2.63 4.89 9.68
N TYR A 193 1.47 5.51 9.88
CA TYR A 193 0.86 5.61 11.21
C TYR A 193 0.41 4.25 11.74
N ALA A 194 -0.23 3.43 10.90
CA ALA A 194 -0.70 2.11 11.29
C ALA A 194 0.44 1.18 11.73
N ILE A 195 1.55 1.18 10.97
CA ILE A 195 2.77 0.43 11.31
C ILE A 195 3.33 0.91 12.67
N ARG A 196 3.45 2.23 12.86
CA ARG A 196 3.98 2.80 14.12
C ARG A 196 3.06 2.63 15.33
N ALA A 197 1.76 2.48 15.10
CA ALA A 197 0.76 2.29 16.15
C ALA A 197 0.64 0.82 16.62
N GLY A 198 1.52 -0.07 16.15
CA GLY A 198 1.53 -1.49 16.52
C GLY A 198 0.91 -2.40 15.45
N ASP A 199 1.12 -2.09 14.17
CA ASP A 199 0.62 -2.84 13.02
C ASP A 199 -0.91 -3.02 12.99
N ASP A 200 -1.65 -1.91 13.06
CA ASP A 200 -3.10 -1.91 12.83
C ASP A 200 -3.41 -2.39 11.40
N LEU A 201 -3.80 -3.65 11.28
CA LEU A 201 -4.02 -4.35 10.01
C LEU A 201 -5.05 -3.67 9.12
N GLU A 202 -6.15 -3.18 9.70
CA GLU A 202 -7.24 -2.56 8.94
C GLU A 202 -6.83 -1.16 8.45
N ALA A 203 -6.10 -0.40 9.27
CA ALA A 203 -5.55 0.88 8.85
C ALA A 203 -4.45 0.73 7.79
N MET A 204 -3.63 -0.33 7.88
CA MET A 204 -2.67 -0.70 6.84
C MET A 204 -3.38 -1.05 5.54
N ALA A 205 -4.40 -1.91 5.58
CA ALA A 205 -5.16 -2.30 4.41
C ALA A 205 -5.84 -1.12 3.73
N PHE A 206 -6.47 -0.22 4.51
CA PHE A 206 -6.99 1.04 3.98
C PHE A 206 -5.90 1.87 3.28
N GLY A 207 -4.73 2.01 3.92
CA GLY A 207 -3.61 2.78 3.37
C GLY A 207 -3.11 2.21 2.04
N PHE A 208 -2.81 0.91 1.98
CA PHE A 208 -2.26 0.29 0.78
C PHE A 208 -3.27 0.17 -0.36
N ALA A 209 -4.55 -0.11 -0.06
CA ALA A 209 -5.61 -0.10 -1.06
C ALA A 209 -5.71 1.28 -1.74
N ASN A 210 -5.64 2.36 -0.96
CA ASN A 210 -5.78 3.74 -1.43
C ASN A 210 -4.44 4.42 -1.80
N HIS A 211 -3.37 3.65 -2.03
CA HIS A 211 -2.04 4.14 -2.43
C HIS A 211 -1.41 5.15 -1.45
N MET A 212 -1.81 5.09 -0.18
CA MET A 212 -1.20 5.86 0.91
C MET A 212 0.00 5.08 1.45
N PHE A 213 1.11 5.16 0.74
CA PHE A 213 2.29 4.30 0.91
C PHE A 213 3.28 4.73 1.99
N GLY A 214 2.90 5.70 2.82
CA GLY A 214 3.71 6.11 3.96
C GLY A 214 4.71 7.18 3.58
N GLU A 215 5.90 7.07 4.18
CA GLU A 215 7.03 7.98 3.91
C GLU A 215 7.87 7.40 2.78
N SER A 216 8.25 8.26 1.83
CA SER A 216 9.06 7.87 0.69
C SER A 216 10.52 7.67 1.11
N GLU A 217 11.15 6.61 0.63
CA GLU A 217 12.61 6.42 0.77
C GLU A 217 13.42 7.32 -0.18
N PHE A 218 12.77 7.88 -1.20
CA PHE A 218 13.43 8.64 -2.27
C PHE A 218 13.49 10.15 -2.03
N LEU A 219 12.51 10.67 -1.28
CA LEU A 219 12.41 12.09 -0.98
C LEU A 219 11.93 12.28 0.46
N PHE A 220 12.79 12.92 1.25
CA PHE A 220 12.42 13.40 2.57
C PHE A 220 11.51 14.62 2.45
N ASP A 221 10.39 14.61 3.16
CA ASP A 221 9.56 15.79 3.37
C ASP A 221 9.41 16.08 4.87
N TYR A 222 9.36 17.37 5.21
CA TYR A 222 9.15 17.82 6.60
C TYR A 222 7.75 17.50 7.13
N GLY A 223 6.84 17.06 6.27
CA GLY A 223 5.42 16.98 6.52
C GLY A 223 4.77 18.35 6.69
N GLY A 224 5.01 18.99 7.82
CA GLY A 224 4.47 20.31 8.17
C GLY A 224 5.29 21.09 9.20
N HIS A 225 6.52 20.65 9.50
CA HIS A 225 7.35 21.25 10.57
C HIS A 225 8.72 21.72 10.04
N SER A 226 8.76 22.40 8.89
CA SER A 226 10.03 22.87 8.28
C SER A 226 10.78 23.89 9.13
N TYR A 227 10.09 24.62 10.02
CA TYR A 227 10.67 25.71 10.81
C TYR A 227 11.85 25.27 11.69
N ILE A 228 11.76 24.09 12.31
CA ILE A 228 12.83 23.57 13.18
C ILE A 228 14.09 23.17 12.40
N HIS A 229 13.97 22.97 11.09
CA HIS A 229 15.09 22.64 10.22
C HIS A 229 15.77 23.90 9.69
N ALA A 230 15.00 24.92 9.33
CA ALA A 230 15.53 26.20 8.85
C ALA A 230 16.12 27.06 9.99
N VAL A 231 15.42 27.12 11.13
CA VAL A 231 15.81 27.93 12.28
C VAL A 231 15.64 27.08 13.55
N PRO A 232 16.59 26.19 13.86
CA PRO A 232 16.53 25.36 15.05
C PRO A 232 16.56 26.20 16.34
N GLU A 233 15.59 26.01 17.22
CA GLU A 233 15.51 26.65 18.55
C GLU A 233 16.85 26.61 19.30
N LYS A 234 17.48 25.43 19.36
CA LYS A 234 18.73 25.23 20.11
C LYS A 234 19.90 26.08 19.62
N GLU A 235 19.87 26.46 18.35
CA GLU A 235 20.94 27.20 17.71
C GLU A 235 20.66 28.71 17.75
N PHE A 236 19.45 29.12 17.39
CA PHE A 236 19.13 30.53 17.19
C PHE A 236 18.52 31.22 18.42
N TRP A 237 17.78 30.51 19.29
CA TRP A 237 17.11 31.15 20.43
C TRP A 237 18.04 31.94 21.37
N PRO A 238 19.25 31.45 21.72
CA PRO A 238 20.12 32.17 22.66
C PRO A 238 20.59 33.55 22.15
N GLY A 239 20.71 33.72 20.83
CA GLY A 239 21.26 34.94 20.21
C GLY A 239 20.24 35.77 19.43
N HIS A 240 19.16 35.13 18.96
CA HIS A 240 18.18 35.71 18.04
C HIS A 240 16.74 35.47 18.53
N PRO A 241 16.36 35.95 19.72
CA PRO A 241 14.98 35.83 20.18
C PRO A 241 13.99 36.44 19.18
N GLU A 242 14.40 37.47 18.42
CA GLU A 242 13.64 38.15 17.38
C GLU A 242 13.24 37.26 16.19
N TYR A 243 13.86 36.08 16.04
CA TYR A 243 13.50 35.11 15.01
C TYR A 243 12.26 34.28 15.38
N PHE A 244 11.91 34.25 16.67
CA PHE A 244 10.83 33.41 17.18
C PHE A 244 9.55 34.22 17.36
N ALA A 245 8.42 33.52 17.28
CA ALA A 245 7.10 34.11 17.35
C ALA A 245 6.90 34.86 18.68
N GLU A 246 6.16 35.97 18.59
CA GLU A 246 5.76 36.79 19.72
C GLU A 246 4.28 36.60 19.98
N ALA A 247 3.92 36.33 21.24
CA ALA A 247 2.54 36.31 21.72
C ALA A 247 2.47 37.19 22.97
N ASP A 248 1.51 38.11 23.01
CA ASP A 248 1.31 39.06 24.12
C ASP A 248 2.59 39.86 24.49
N GLY A 249 3.37 40.25 23.49
CA GLY A 249 4.62 41.00 23.68
C GLY A 249 5.80 40.15 24.17
N ILE A 250 5.62 38.84 24.29
CA ILE A 250 6.64 37.91 24.78
C ILE A 250 7.05 36.97 23.65
N ARG A 251 8.35 36.94 23.36
CA ARG A 251 8.92 35.99 22.40
C ARG A 251 9.12 34.63 23.04
N SER A 252 8.87 33.57 22.28
CA SER A 252 9.00 32.20 22.77
C SER A 252 9.54 31.28 21.71
N PRO A 253 10.52 30.43 22.03
CA PRO A 253 10.99 29.40 21.11
C PRO A 253 10.08 28.16 21.13
N LYS A 254 9.08 28.12 22.01
CA LYS A 254 8.22 26.96 22.24
C LYS A 254 7.60 26.48 20.93
N ASN A 255 7.71 25.18 20.68
CA ASN A 255 7.25 24.50 19.45
C ASN A 255 7.90 25.04 18.15
N ASN A 256 8.98 25.80 18.26
CA ASN A 256 9.74 26.37 17.13
C ASN A 256 8.88 27.22 16.18
N HIS A 257 7.92 27.98 16.73
CA HIS A 257 7.17 28.96 15.95
C HIS A 257 8.05 30.19 15.66
N LEU A 258 8.08 30.64 14.41
CA LEU A 258 8.97 31.69 13.93
C LEU A 258 8.23 33.01 13.66
N CYS A 259 8.94 34.12 13.77
CA CYS A 259 8.51 35.43 13.33
C CYS A 259 8.74 35.57 11.82
N ILE A 260 7.78 35.12 11.01
CA ILE A 260 7.92 35.08 9.54
C ILE A 260 7.99 36.45 8.87
N SER A 261 7.75 37.54 9.59
CA SER A 261 7.95 38.91 9.11
C SER A 261 9.39 39.41 9.26
N ASN A 262 10.25 38.68 9.97
CA ASN A 262 11.68 38.99 10.06
C ASN A 262 12.38 38.58 8.74
N PRO A 263 13.02 39.52 8.00
CA PRO A 263 13.69 39.21 6.74
C PRO A 263 14.77 38.12 6.86
N GLU A 264 15.55 38.10 7.95
CA GLU A 264 16.60 37.10 8.14
C GLU A 264 16.02 35.69 8.33
N VAL A 265 14.84 35.59 8.97
CA VAL A 265 14.10 34.31 9.05
C VAL A 265 13.64 33.85 7.68
N GLN A 266 13.17 34.77 6.81
CA GLN A 266 12.76 34.43 5.45
C GLN A 266 13.94 33.90 4.63
N ASP A 267 15.12 34.53 4.77
CA ASP A 267 16.34 34.11 4.08
C ASP A 267 16.80 32.71 4.55
N LEU A 268 16.77 32.44 5.86
CA LEU A 268 17.09 31.12 6.42
C LEU A 268 16.11 30.04 5.94
N MET A 269 14.82 30.36 5.86
CA MET A 269 13.81 29.44 5.31
C MET A 269 14.05 29.15 3.84
N LEU A 270 14.39 30.17 3.04
CA LEU A 270 14.72 29.98 1.62
C LEU A 270 15.98 29.11 1.46
N ALA A 271 17.04 29.40 2.22
CA ALA A 271 18.28 28.63 2.17
C ALA A 271 18.07 27.15 2.51
N GLU A 272 17.21 26.83 3.50
CA GLU A 272 16.88 25.44 3.82
C GLU A 272 16.04 24.77 2.71
N MET A 273 15.13 25.50 2.06
CA MET A 273 14.38 24.99 0.90
C MET A 273 15.32 24.69 -0.27
N GLU A 274 16.23 25.61 -0.60
CA GLU A 274 17.26 25.42 -1.64
C GLU A 274 18.14 24.23 -1.31
N ARG A 275 18.61 24.11 -0.06
CA ARG A 275 19.42 22.96 0.39
C ARG A 275 18.71 21.62 0.16
N GLN A 276 17.40 21.52 0.40
CA GLN A 276 16.65 20.29 0.12
C GLN A 276 16.47 20.04 -1.37
N LEU A 277 16.20 21.09 -2.15
CA LEU A 277 16.05 20.96 -3.61
C LEU A 277 17.37 20.52 -4.25
N ASP A 278 18.49 21.10 -3.83
CA ASP A 278 19.84 20.77 -4.30
C ASP A 278 20.27 19.37 -3.90
N ARG A 279 19.79 18.86 -2.76
CA ARG A 279 19.98 17.46 -2.37
C ARG A 279 19.36 16.50 -3.39
N GLY A 280 18.28 16.92 -4.06
CA GLY A 280 17.61 16.19 -5.12
C GLY A 280 16.87 14.93 -4.65
N PHE A 281 16.39 14.18 -5.63
CA PHE A 281 15.81 12.84 -5.45
C PHE A 281 16.96 11.82 -5.41
N GLN A 282 17.05 11.01 -4.34
CA GLN A 282 18.02 9.93 -4.23
C GLN A 282 17.45 8.62 -4.78
#